data_AF-A0AAD6ZMI4-F1
#
_entry.id   AF-A0AAD6ZMI4-F1
#
_cell.length_a   1.000
_cell.length_b   1.000
_cell.length_c   1.000
_cell.angle_alpha   90.00
_cell.angle_beta   90.00
_cell.angle_gamma   90.00
#
_symmetry.space_group_name_H-M   'P 1'
#
loop_
_entity.id
_entity.type
_entity.pdbx_description
1 polymer ?
#
loop_
_entity_poly.entity_id
_entity_poly.type
_entity_poly.pdbx_seq_one_letter_code
_entity_poly.pdbx_strand_id
1 'polypeptide(L)'
;MPPRAPAPRGAVKAKLQISDKENIGGKGHTSGAVTVPPYKIPEISQPVLEELERKYDIEGCNTVDIVYARQENDAARRYITEQEKKLKEKDDATQLLLRELADLKARVASGQTIVDAGNGGADLEQEESGSGLASDELEEERSKNAELQRRLDELERSNLGSKSANGPKNIARPAGSAGKDFNIQNEMGLGNRANREIYKTLLGNIRDLTLQAGIDWESSWAKISAGTKAKLFDVARARHPILADYVNDWATEEIAKQFIKNRRRESYRKGLLDVPEKYAYLKANSAKRDPSGSRKRRIATATVPKKAAAGPRKAKVAAASRSVQVHQKAKNGSKPKAKAGSSKAKGKKTAMDSDNDDDDASMHDSEDEEEEDDD
;
A
#
# COMPACT_ATOMS: atom_id res chain seq x y z
N MET A 1 -34.05 47.35 -31.90
CA MET A 1 -34.80 46.96 -30.70
C MET A 1 -33.81 46.45 -29.66
N PRO A 2 -33.66 47.12 -28.51
CA PRO A 2 -32.75 46.64 -27.47
C PRO A 2 -33.35 45.41 -26.73
N PRO A 3 -32.52 44.46 -26.30
CA PRO A 3 -32.98 43.25 -25.61
C PRO A 3 -33.47 43.56 -24.19
N ARG A 4 -34.61 42.96 -23.85
CA ARG A 4 -35.39 43.13 -22.63
C ARG A 4 -34.68 42.46 -21.44
N ALA A 5 -34.43 43.22 -20.38
CA ALA A 5 -33.82 42.73 -19.15
C ALA A 5 -34.72 41.69 -18.42
N PRO A 6 -34.15 40.63 -17.84
CA PRO A 6 -34.90 39.63 -17.08
C PRO A 6 -35.22 40.13 -15.65
N ALA A 7 -36.44 39.82 -15.21
CA ALA A 7 -37.00 40.24 -13.91
C ALA A 7 -36.36 39.49 -12.72
N PRO A 8 -36.27 40.12 -11.53
CA PRO A 8 -35.68 39.52 -10.33
C PRO A 8 -36.59 38.43 -9.75
N ARG A 9 -36.01 37.25 -9.50
CA ARG A 9 -36.68 36.14 -8.81
C ARG A 9 -36.73 36.41 -7.30
N GLY A 10 -37.94 36.40 -6.75
CA GLY A 10 -38.22 36.63 -5.34
C GLY A 10 -37.55 35.61 -4.42
N ALA A 11 -36.88 36.11 -3.38
CA ALA A 11 -36.28 35.32 -2.32
C ALA A 11 -37.38 34.78 -1.38
N VAL A 12 -37.50 33.45 -1.29
CA VAL A 12 -38.37 32.78 -0.32
C VAL A 12 -37.52 32.48 0.92
N LYS A 13 -37.72 33.25 1.99
CA LYS A 13 -37.10 32.99 3.31
C LYS A 13 -37.88 31.89 4.03
N ALA A 14 -37.37 30.66 4.01
CA ALA A 14 -37.84 29.60 4.90
C ALA A 14 -37.16 29.75 6.27
N LYS A 15 -37.95 30.12 7.28
CA LYS A 15 -37.55 30.25 8.68
C LYS A 15 -37.79 28.89 9.35
N LEU A 16 -36.75 28.06 9.48
CA LEU A 16 -36.83 26.80 10.21
C LEU A 16 -36.59 27.10 11.71
N GLN A 17 -37.66 27.05 12.51
CA GLN A 17 -37.56 27.06 13.97
C GLN A 17 -37.18 25.65 14.42
N ILE A 18 -36.00 25.50 15.01
CA ILE A 18 -35.60 24.29 15.73
C ILE A 18 -35.87 24.57 17.20
N SER A 19 -36.86 23.87 17.74
CA SER A 19 -37.22 23.88 19.15
C SER A 19 -36.32 22.93 19.93
N ASP A 20 -35.71 23.50 20.98
CA ASP A 20 -35.05 22.81 22.09
C ASP A 20 -36.01 21.89 22.87
N LYS A 21 -35.38 20.96 23.62
CA LYS A 21 -35.88 19.94 24.58
C LYS A 21 -35.63 18.53 24.02
N GLU A 22 -34.94 17.60 24.67
CA GLU A 22 -35.02 17.23 26.09
C GLU A 22 -33.70 16.65 26.63
N ASN A 23 -33.54 16.94 27.91
CA ASN A 23 -32.66 16.34 28.91
C ASN A 23 -33.21 14.98 29.33
N ILE A 24 -32.44 13.87 29.21
CA ILE A 24 -32.55 12.72 30.14
C ILE A 24 -31.18 12.02 30.24
N GLY A 25 -30.61 12.03 31.45
CA GLY A 25 -29.48 11.17 31.83
C GLY A 25 -29.91 9.73 32.11
N GLY A 26 -29.01 8.78 31.88
CA GLY A 26 -29.25 7.38 32.21
C GLY A 26 -27.99 6.53 32.12
N LYS A 27 -27.34 6.34 33.26
CA LYS A 27 -26.27 5.35 33.46
C LYS A 27 -26.84 3.93 33.31
N GLY A 28 -26.15 3.09 32.55
CA GLY A 28 -26.40 1.65 32.49
C GLY A 28 -25.39 0.96 31.58
N HIS A 29 -24.23 0.57 32.13
CA HIS A 29 -23.30 -0.34 31.45
C HIS A 29 -23.80 -1.77 31.66
N THR A 30 -24.59 -2.27 30.72
CA THR A 30 -24.82 -3.70 30.54
C THR A 30 -23.93 -4.17 29.40
N SER A 31 -22.97 -5.04 29.72
CA SER A 31 -22.13 -5.75 28.74
C SER A 31 -23.00 -6.70 27.91
N GLY A 32 -23.68 -6.16 26.91
CA GLY A 32 -24.37 -6.94 25.89
C GLY A 32 -23.35 -7.46 24.88
N ALA A 33 -23.22 -8.78 24.78
CA ALA A 33 -22.49 -9.42 23.70
C ALA A 33 -23.06 -8.91 22.36
N VAL A 34 -22.27 -8.13 21.63
CA VAL A 34 -22.62 -7.61 20.32
C VAL A 34 -22.58 -8.78 19.34
N THR A 35 -23.70 -9.49 19.20
CA THR A 35 -23.93 -10.41 18.08
C THR A 35 -24.04 -9.57 16.82
N VAL A 36 -22.92 -9.41 16.10
CA VAL A 36 -22.90 -8.74 14.80
C VAL A 36 -23.77 -9.56 13.85
N PRO A 37 -24.90 -9.02 13.35
CA PRO A 37 -25.74 -9.75 12.43
C PRO A 37 -24.95 -10.03 11.15
N PRO A 38 -25.09 -11.22 10.55
CA PRO A 38 -24.39 -11.55 9.31
C PRO A 38 -24.74 -10.52 8.25
N TYR A 39 -23.72 -9.85 7.69
CA TYR A 39 -23.88 -8.93 6.58
C TYR A 39 -24.49 -9.70 5.39
N LYS A 40 -25.79 -9.51 5.16
CA LYS A 40 -26.45 -9.99 3.95
C LYS A 40 -25.91 -9.16 2.79
N ILE A 41 -25.04 -9.77 2.01
CA ILE A 41 -24.61 -9.23 0.71
C ILE A 41 -25.90 -9.07 -0.11
N PRO A 42 -26.25 -7.86 -0.57
CA PRO A 42 -27.44 -7.66 -1.37
C PRO A 42 -27.30 -8.49 -2.65
N GLU A 43 -28.22 -9.42 -2.84
CA GLU A 43 -28.31 -10.25 -4.03
C GLU A 43 -28.60 -9.32 -5.22
N ILE A 44 -27.58 -9.06 -6.04
CA ILE A 44 -27.72 -8.22 -7.22
C ILE A 44 -28.66 -8.97 -8.18
N SER A 45 -29.85 -8.41 -8.36
CA SER A 45 -30.89 -8.96 -9.24
C SER A 45 -30.33 -9.17 -10.65
N GLN A 46 -30.49 -10.37 -11.22
CA GLN A 46 -30.01 -10.74 -12.56
C GLN A 46 -30.27 -9.71 -13.68
N PRO A 47 -31.42 -8.99 -13.75
CA PRO A 47 -31.62 -7.94 -14.76
C PRO A 47 -30.59 -6.80 -14.70
N VAL A 48 -30.05 -6.47 -13.51
CA VAL A 48 -29.02 -5.42 -13.37
C VAL A 48 -27.67 -5.88 -13.95
N LEU A 49 -27.39 -7.19 -13.87
CA LEU A 49 -26.22 -7.81 -14.49
C LEU A 49 -26.35 -7.81 -16.02
N GLU A 50 -27.53 -8.13 -16.57
CA GLU A 50 -27.76 -8.09 -18.02
C GLU A 50 -27.72 -6.65 -18.60
N GLU A 51 -28.19 -5.65 -17.85
CA GLU A 51 -28.12 -4.25 -18.28
C GLU A 51 -26.69 -3.71 -18.26
N LEU A 52 -25.87 -4.16 -17.31
CA LEU A 52 -24.43 -3.89 -17.28
C LEU A 52 -23.72 -4.58 -18.46
N GLU A 53 -24.01 -5.85 -18.75
CA GLU A 53 -23.43 -6.56 -19.91
C GLU A 53 -23.77 -5.86 -21.24
N ARG A 54 -25.02 -5.43 -21.44
CA ARG A 54 -25.40 -4.65 -22.64
C ARG A 54 -24.69 -3.31 -22.75
N LYS A 55 -24.39 -2.66 -21.63
CA LYS A 55 -23.65 -1.37 -21.62
C LYS A 55 -22.17 -1.53 -21.97
N TYR A 56 -21.59 -2.71 -21.74
CA TYR A 56 -20.19 -3.00 -22.04
C TYR A 56 -19.95 -3.66 -23.41
N ASP A 57 -21.01 -4.11 -24.11
CA ASP A 57 -20.93 -4.63 -25.48
C ASP A 57 -20.80 -3.54 -26.57
N ILE A 58 -20.79 -2.27 -26.19
CA ILE A 58 -20.64 -1.14 -27.10
C ILE A 58 -19.19 -0.65 -27.04
N GLU A 59 -18.43 -0.98 -28.09
CA GLU A 59 -17.09 -0.46 -28.46
C GLU A 59 -15.84 -1.21 -27.95
N GLY A 60 -15.57 -2.37 -28.58
CA GLY A 60 -14.21 -2.69 -29.01
C GLY A 60 -13.28 -3.37 -28.01
N CYS A 61 -13.79 -3.92 -26.90
CA CYS A 61 -12.99 -4.86 -26.11
C CYS A 61 -12.83 -6.18 -26.88
N ASN A 62 -11.59 -6.53 -27.17
CA ASN A 62 -11.22 -7.75 -27.86
C ASN A 62 -11.71 -8.95 -27.03
N THR A 63 -12.51 -9.84 -27.63
CA THR A 63 -13.12 -10.99 -26.93
C THR A 63 -12.08 -11.86 -26.21
N VAL A 64 -10.83 -11.86 -26.68
CA VAL A 64 -9.68 -12.52 -26.05
C VAL A 64 -9.36 -11.94 -24.66
N ASP A 65 -9.44 -10.63 -24.48
CA ASP A 65 -9.12 -9.97 -23.21
C ASP A 65 -10.17 -10.28 -22.13
N ILE A 66 -11.44 -10.44 -22.54
CA ILE A 66 -12.54 -10.83 -21.65
C ILE A 66 -12.37 -12.28 -21.18
N VAL A 67 -11.95 -13.19 -22.07
CA VAL A 67 -11.69 -14.60 -21.72
C VAL A 67 -10.52 -14.70 -20.74
N TYR A 68 -9.46 -13.93 -20.97
CA TYR A 68 -8.31 -13.92 -20.07
C TYR A 68 -8.67 -13.35 -18.68
N ALA A 69 -9.42 -12.24 -18.64
CA ALA A 69 -9.90 -11.67 -17.38
C ALA A 69 -10.81 -12.62 -16.60
N ARG A 70 -11.67 -13.40 -17.28
CA ARG A 70 -12.49 -14.45 -16.64
C ARG A 70 -11.62 -15.56 -16.06
N GLN A 71 -10.60 -16.01 -16.79
CA GLN A 71 -9.68 -17.06 -16.32
C GLN A 71 -8.89 -16.62 -15.08
N GLU A 72 -8.40 -15.38 -15.04
CA GLU A 72 -7.74 -14.82 -13.85
C GLU A 72 -8.70 -14.67 -12.67
N ASN A 73 -9.96 -14.27 -12.91
CA ASN A 73 -10.98 -14.17 -11.86
C ASN A 73 -11.31 -15.55 -11.27
N ASP A 74 -11.44 -16.58 -12.11
CA ASP A 74 -11.68 -17.95 -11.66
C ASP A 74 -10.50 -18.51 -10.85
N ALA A 75 -9.27 -18.21 -11.25
CA ALA A 75 -8.08 -18.58 -10.49
C ALA A 75 -8.05 -17.88 -9.11
N ALA A 76 -8.39 -16.59 -9.07
CA ALA A 76 -8.50 -15.85 -7.81
C ALA A 76 -9.60 -16.41 -6.89
N ARG A 77 -10.76 -16.77 -7.45
CA ARG A 77 -11.86 -17.40 -6.69
C ARG A 77 -11.44 -18.74 -6.08
N ARG A 78 -10.74 -19.58 -6.84
CA ARG A 78 -10.21 -20.87 -6.33
C ARG A 78 -9.20 -20.66 -5.22
N TYR A 79 -8.33 -19.66 -5.34
CA TYR A 79 -7.38 -19.33 -4.30
C TYR A 79 -8.08 -18.86 -3.02
N ILE A 80 -9.08 -17.99 -3.14
CA ILE A 80 -9.87 -17.50 -1.99
C ILE A 80 -10.57 -18.66 -1.28
N THR A 81 -11.27 -19.55 -2.02
CA THR A 81 -11.96 -20.69 -1.41
C THR A 81 -11.01 -21.68 -0.74
N GLU A 82 -9.78 -21.86 -1.27
CA GLU A 82 -8.76 -22.67 -0.62
C GLU A 82 -8.27 -22.04 0.68
N GLN A 83 -8.11 -20.71 0.74
CA GLN A 83 -7.74 -20.01 1.98
C GLN A 83 -8.85 -20.08 3.03
N GLU A 84 -10.11 -19.93 2.63
CA GLU A 84 -11.26 -20.07 3.54
C GLU A 84 -11.35 -21.49 4.12
N LYS A 85 -11.10 -22.52 3.30
CA LYS A 85 -11.03 -23.91 3.77
C LYS A 85 -9.93 -24.10 4.81
N LYS A 86 -8.72 -23.58 4.55
CA LYS A 86 -7.59 -23.66 5.50
C LYS A 86 -7.87 -22.90 6.79
N LEU A 87 -8.58 -21.77 6.73
CA LEU A 87 -8.97 -21.03 7.92
C LEU A 87 -9.99 -21.82 8.75
N LYS A 88 -10.99 -22.42 8.09
CA LYS A 88 -11.98 -23.26 8.76
C LYS A 88 -11.36 -24.50 9.42
N GLU A 89 -10.42 -25.17 8.75
CA GLU A 89 -9.69 -26.31 9.33
C GLU A 89 -8.90 -25.90 10.59
N LYS A 90 -8.33 -24.69 10.61
CA LYS A 90 -7.66 -24.15 11.81
C LYS A 90 -8.66 -23.84 12.91
N ASP A 91 -9.79 -23.22 12.59
CA ASP A 91 -10.84 -22.92 13.56
C ASP A 91 -11.38 -24.21 14.19
N ASP A 92 -11.67 -25.24 13.38
CA ASP A 92 -12.11 -26.56 13.85
C ASP A 92 -11.05 -27.22 14.76
N ALA A 93 -9.76 -27.12 14.41
CA ALA A 93 -8.66 -27.61 15.25
C ALA A 93 -8.56 -26.85 16.58
N THR A 94 -8.73 -25.53 16.59
CA THR A 94 -8.74 -24.74 17.82
C THR A 94 -9.95 -25.06 18.71
N GLN A 95 -11.12 -25.32 18.12
CA GLN A 95 -12.30 -25.75 18.86
C GLN A 95 -12.12 -27.13 19.50
N LEU A 96 -11.43 -28.05 18.80
CA LEU A 96 -11.06 -29.35 19.37
C LEU A 96 -10.16 -29.20 20.60
N LEU A 97 -9.10 -28.40 20.49
CA LEU A 97 -8.18 -28.14 21.61
C LEU A 97 -8.87 -27.45 22.79
N LEU A 98 -9.77 -26.49 22.53
CA LEU A 98 -10.56 -25.85 23.57
C LEU A 98 -11.47 -26.84 24.31
N ARG A 99 -12.04 -27.81 23.59
CA ARG A 99 -12.86 -28.87 24.17
C ARG A 99 -12.02 -29.82 25.03
N GLU A 100 -10.85 -30.25 24.55
CA GLU A 100 -9.93 -31.09 25.34
C GLU A 100 -9.47 -30.40 26.62
N LEU A 101 -9.16 -29.10 26.55
CA LEU A 101 -8.83 -28.31 27.74
C LEU A 101 -10.00 -28.19 28.72
N ALA A 102 -11.23 -28.06 28.22
CA ALA A 102 -12.42 -28.03 29.06
C ALA A 102 -12.63 -29.38 29.78
N ASP A 103 -12.45 -30.50 29.08
CA ASP A 103 -12.56 -31.84 29.63
C ASP A 103 -11.47 -32.12 30.68
N LEU A 104 -10.21 -31.72 30.41
CA LEU A 104 -9.11 -31.81 31.38
C LEU A 104 -9.40 -30.97 32.63
N LYS A 105 -9.91 -29.75 32.45
CA LYS A 105 -10.29 -28.87 33.56
C LYS A 105 -11.43 -29.47 34.39
N ALA A 106 -12.41 -30.11 33.74
CA ALA A 106 -13.48 -30.83 34.44
C ALA A 106 -12.97 -32.02 35.24
N ARG A 107 -12.03 -32.81 34.70
CA ARG A 107 -11.39 -33.94 35.40
C ARG A 107 -10.56 -33.49 36.61
N VAL A 108 -9.85 -32.37 36.49
CA VAL A 108 -9.13 -31.77 37.62
C VAL A 108 -10.10 -31.26 38.68
N ALA A 109 -11.19 -30.59 38.26
CA ALA A 109 -12.19 -30.05 39.18
C ALA A 109 -13.00 -31.14 39.90
N SER A 110 -13.25 -32.28 39.27
CA SER A 110 -13.96 -33.41 39.90
C SER A 110 -13.11 -34.18 40.91
N GLY A 111 -11.83 -33.81 41.09
CA GLY A 111 -10.92 -34.51 42.00
C GLY A 111 -10.68 -35.96 41.59
N GLN A 112 -10.97 -36.31 40.33
CA GLN A 112 -10.78 -37.65 39.78
C GLN A 112 -9.29 -37.80 39.42
N THR A 113 -8.45 -37.82 40.46
CA THR A 113 -7.06 -38.26 40.35
C THR A 113 -7.04 -39.70 39.87
N ILE A 114 -6.14 -40.03 38.95
CA ILE A 114 -5.91 -41.39 38.43
C ILE A 114 -5.25 -42.23 39.53
N VAL A 115 -6.03 -42.54 40.55
CA VAL A 115 -5.75 -43.54 41.57
C VAL A 115 -7.05 -44.31 41.75
N ASP A 116 -6.95 -45.63 41.85
CA ASP A 116 -8.03 -46.58 42.07
C ASP A 116 -8.79 -47.12 40.85
N ALA A 117 -8.14 -48.06 40.18
CA ALA A 117 -8.78 -49.32 39.83
C ALA A 117 -7.76 -50.48 39.88
N GLY A 118 -7.20 -50.71 41.07
CA GLY A 118 -6.31 -51.83 41.35
C GLY A 118 -6.57 -52.40 42.73
N ASN A 119 -7.75 -53.00 42.94
CA ASN A 119 -8.00 -53.82 44.12
C ASN A 119 -8.64 -55.15 43.72
N GLY A 120 -7.90 -56.23 43.94
CA GLY A 120 -8.44 -57.57 44.07
C GLY A 120 -7.49 -58.67 43.61
N GLY A 121 -6.52 -59.07 44.44
CA GLY A 121 -5.88 -60.38 44.25
C GLY A 121 -4.51 -60.56 44.90
N ALA A 122 -4.52 -60.69 46.22
CA ALA A 122 -3.58 -61.39 47.11
C ALA A 122 -2.19 -61.83 46.58
N ASP A 123 -1.20 -61.48 47.41
CA ASP A 123 0.08 -62.18 47.59
C ASP A 123 1.16 -61.89 46.55
N LEU A 124 1.91 -60.80 46.78
CA LEU A 124 3.25 -60.60 46.24
C LEU A 124 3.95 -59.45 46.98
N GLU A 125 4.67 -59.82 48.05
CA GLU A 125 5.77 -59.03 48.61
C GLU A 125 6.93 -58.98 47.59
N GLN A 126 6.84 -58.10 46.59
CA GLN A 126 7.95 -57.58 45.77
C GLN A 126 7.34 -56.83 44.60
N GLU A 127 7.27 -55.49 44.64
CA GLU A 127 7.34 -54.59 43.47
C GLU A 127 7.47 -53.12 43.96
N GLU A 128 8.58 -52.78 44.62
CA GLU A 128 8.97 -51.37 44.85
C GLU A 128 9.83 -50.79 43.70
N SER A 129 9.95 -51.49 42.56
CA SER A 129 10.93 -51.17 41.52
C SER A 129 10.37 -50.53 40.23
N GLY A 130 9.07 -50.25 40.15
CA GLY A 130 8.40 -49.81 38.90
C GLY A 130 8.06 -48.32 38.77
N SER A 131 8.10 -47.53 39.86
CA SER A 131 7.62 -46.13 39.83
C SER A 131 8.65 -45.10 39.34
N GLY A 132 9.91 -45.50 39.14
CA GLY A 132 10.98 -44.61 38.67
C GLY A 132 10.75 -44.09 37.25
N LEU A 133 10.25 -44.94 36.35
CA LEU A 133 10.20 -44.60 34.91
C LEU A 133 9.17 -43.51 34.59
N ALA A 134 8.04 -43.47 35.29
CA ALA A 134 7.03 -42.42 35.10
C ALA A 134 7.47 -41.08 35.71
N SER A 135 8.31 -41.10 36.75
CA SER A 135 8.87 -39.88 37.34
C SER A 135 9.90 -39.24 36.40
N ASP A 136 10.72 -40.07 35.75
CA ASP A 136 11.76 -39.61 34.83
C ASP A 136 11.18 -38.97 33.56
N GLU A 137 10.11 -39.56 32.98
CA GLU A 137 9.45 -39.03 31.78
C GLU A 137 8.78 -37.67 32.04
N LEU A 138 8.17 -37.51 33.23
CA LEU A 138 7.52 -36.27 33.64
C LEU A 138 8.55 -35.14 33.87
N GLU A 139 9.73 -35.49 34.36
CA GLU A 139 10.83 -34.54 34.54
C GLU A 139 11.47 -34.10 33.20
N GLU A 140 11.51 -34.99 32.20
CA GLU A 140 11.93 -34.66 30.85
C GLU A 140 10.96 -33.69 30.15
N GLU A 141 9.65 -33.90 30.29
CA GLU A 141 8.65 -32.98 29.73
C GLU A 141 8.69 -31.59 30.38
N ARG A 142 8.88 -31.53 31.71
CA ARG A 142 9.06 -30.26 32.42
C ARG A 142 10.30 -29.51 31.94
N SER A 143 11.38 -30.22 31.66
CA SER A 143 12.62 -29.65 31.13
C SER A 143 12.44 -29.10 29.71
N LYS A 144 11.75 -29.84 28.83
CA LYS A 144 11.42 -29.39 27.46
C LYS A 144 10.54 -28.14 27.46
N ASN A 145 9.50 -28.11 28.31
CA ASN A 145 8.64 -26.94 28.44
C ASN A 145 9.40 -25.72 28.98
N ALA A 146 10.29 -25.92 29.96
CA ALA A 146 11.14 -24.84 30.46
C ALA A 146 12.08 -24.29 29.38
N GLU A 147 12.62 -25.13 28.49
CA GLU A 147 13.44 -24.68 27.35
C GLU A 147 12.61 -23.91 26.31
N LEU A 148 11.41 -24.40 25.96
CA LEU A 148 10.52 -23.70 25.05
C LEU A 148 10.11 -22.33 25.59
N GLN A 149 9.79 -22.23 26.89
CA GLN A 149 9.49 -20.97 27.55
C GLN A 149 10.69 -20.00 27.46
N ARG A 150 11.91 -20.49 27.71
CA ARG A 150 13.13 -19.68 27.57
C ARG A 150 13.34 -19.19 26.13
N ARG A 151 13.07 -20.01 25.11
CA ARG A 151 13.17 -19.58 23.71
C ARG A 151 12.13 -18.54 23.35
N LEU A 152 10.90 -18.65 23.86
CA LEU A 152 9.87 -17.62 23.67
C LEU A 152 10.29 -16.31 24.33
N ASP A 153 10.78 -16.36 25.58
CA ASP A 153 11.28 -15.17 26.29
C ASP A 153 12.50 -14.54 25.59
N GLU A 154 13.41 -15.34 25.02
CA GLU A 154 14.55 -14.88 24.23
C GLU A 154 14.09 -14.21 22.93
N LEU A 155 13.10 -14.77 22.24
CA LEU A 155 12.50 -14.18 21.04
C LEU A 155 11.75 -12.88 21.38
N GLU A 156 11.02 -12.84 22.49
CA GLU A 156 10.38 -11.61 22.95
C GLU A 156 11.41 -10.57 23.37
N ARG A 157 12.47 -10.94 24.10
CA ARG A 157 13.55 -10.02 24.48
C ARG A 157 14.34 -9.50 23.28
N SER A 158 14.60 -10.34 22.28
CA SER A 158 15.28 -9.89 21.05
C SER A 158 14.36 -9.02 20.18
N ASN A 159 13.05 -9.30 20.16
CA ASN A 159 12.06 -8.49 19.45
C ASN A 159 11.74 -7.16 20.17
N LEU A 160 11.81 -7.13 21.51
CA LEU A 160 11.62 -5.92 22.34
C LEU A 160 12.92 -5.11 22.43
N GLY A 161 14.07 -5.77 22.53
CA GLY A 161 15.39 -5.14 22.56
C GLY A 161 15.77 -4.46 21.24
N SER A 162 15.30 -4.99 20.10
CA SER A 162 15.45 -4.34 18.79
C SER A 162 14.46 -3.19 18.55
N LYS A 163 13.34 -3.13 19.30
CA LYS A 163 12.37 -2.02 19.27
C LYS A 163 12.77 -0.83 20.15
N SER A 164 13.55 -1.04 21.21
CA SER A 164 13.81 0.01 22.21
C SER A 164 15.01 0.93 21.89
N ALA A 165 15.95 0.51 21.04
CA ALA A 165 17.13 1.32 20.68
C ALA A 165 16.94 2.25 19.46
N ASN A 166 15.82 2.12 18.74
CA ASN A 166 15.41 3.08 17.74
C ASN A 166 14.25 3.88 18.34
N GLY A 167 14.54 5.04 18.95
CA GLY A 167 13.52 6.06 19.15
C GLY A 167 12.76 6.33 17.83
N PRO A 168 11.58 6.98 17.89
CA PRO A 168 10.77 7.25 16.69
C PRO A 168 11.70 7.75 15.60
N LYS A 169 11.87 6.95 14.54
CA LYS A 169 12.81 7.26 13.47
C LYS A 169 12.15 8.38 12.72
N ASN A 170 12.42 9.60 13.16
CA ASN A 170 11.93 10.82 12.54
C ASN A 170 12.53 10.90 11.13
N ILE A 171 11.79 10.41 10.15
CA ILE A 171 12.17 10.46 8.74
C ILE A 171 11.88 11.88 8.26
N ALA A 172 12.94 12.65 8.06
CA ALA A 172 12.85 14.01 7.54
C ALA A 172 12.26 14.02 6.12
N ARG A 173 11.58 15.13 5.76
CA ARG A 173 11.05 15.32 4.41
C ARG A 173 12.21 15.43 3.42
N PRO A 174 12.20 14.67 2.30
CA PRO A 174 13.19 14.83 1.24
C PRO A 174 13.08 16.22 0.59
N ALA A 175 14.20 16.75 0.10
CA ALA A 175 14.21 18.03 -0.60
C ALA A 175 13.53 17.91 -1.98
N GLY A 176 12.79 18.95 -2.37
CA GLY A 176 12.13 19.05 -3.67
C GLY A 176 10.62 18.78 -3.64
N SER A 177 10.05 18.52 -4.81
CA SER A 177 8.62 18.27 -5.04
C SER A 177 8.35 16.81 -5.37
N ALA A 178 7.30 16.24 -4.74
CA ALA A 178 6.89 14.86 -4.97
C ALA A 178 6.49 14.63 -6.44
N GLY A 179 6.99 13.53 -7.02
CA GLY A 179 6.76 13.15 -8.42
C GLY A 179 7.77 13.75 -9.39
N LYS A 180 8.36 14.91 -9.10
CA LYS A 180 9.43 15.52 -9.91
C LYS A 180 10.81 15.14 -9.40
N ASP A 181 11.07 15.44 -8.13
CA ASP A 181 12.41 15.32 -7.54
C ASP A 181 12.57 14.03 -6.74
N PHE A 182 11.48 13.53 -6.16
CA PHE A 182 11.48 12.27 -5.41
C PHE A 182 10.19 11.47 -5.58
N ASN A 183 10.27 10.17 -5.30
CA ASN A 183 9.13 9.27 -5.29
C ASN A 183 8.72 8.97 -3.84
N ILE A 184 7.50 9.37 -3.46
CA ILE A 184 6.94 9.22 -2.10
C ILE A 184 7.13 7.78 -1.58
N GLN A 185 6.84 6.77 -2.41
CA GLN A 185 6.93 5.37 -2.00
C GLN A 185 8.36 4.94 -1.64
N ASN A 186 9.35 5.42 -2.40
CA ASN A 186 10.76 5.10 -2.17
C ASN A 186 11.29 5.78 -0.91
N GLU A 187 10.95 7.06 -0.73
CA GLU A 187 11.37 7.87 0.43
C GLU A 187 10.71 7.40 1.74
N MET A 188 9.51 6.83 1.65
CA MET A 188 8.88 6.15 2.78
C MET A 188 9.52 4.80 3.12
N GLY A 189 10.46 4.28 2.31
CA GLY A 189 11.03 2.94 2.48
C GLY A 189 10.10 1.79 2.05
N LEU A 190 9.02 2.11 1.31
CA LEU A 190 7.99 1.17 0.88
C LEU A 190 8.11 0.79 -0.61
N GLY A 191 9.20 1.17 -1.28
CA GLY A 191 9.46 0.86 -2.70
C GLY A 191 9.65 -0.63 -3.01
N ASN A 192 9.95 -1.44 -1.99
CA ASN A 192 10.17 -2.87 -2.14
C ASN A 192 8.88 -3.61 -2.51
N ARG A 193 9.00 -4.68 -3.33
CA ARG A 193 7.86 -5.49 -3.78
C ARG A 193 7.02 -6.04 -2.63
N ALA A 194 7.66 -6.45 -1.52
CA ALA A 194 6.99 -6.95 -0.33
C ALA A 194 6.13 -5.88 0.37
N ASN A 195 6.55 -4.61 0.30
CA ASN A 195 5.89 -3.49 1.00
C ASN A 195 4.93 -2.72 0.09
N ARG A 196 4.82 -3.12 -1.19
CA ARG A 196 3.95 -2.46 -2.17
C ARG A 196 2.48 -2.49 -1.76
N GLU A 197 2.01 -3.60 -1.19
CA GLU A 197 0.62 -3.72 -0.75
C GLU A 197 0.34 -2.82 0.46
N ILE A 198 1.29 -2.69 1.40
CA ILE A 198 1.19 -1.75 2.53
C ILE A 198 1.00 -0.32 2.02
N TYR A 199 1.82 0.11 1.05
CA TYR A 199 1.71 1.43 0.46
C TYR A 199 0.36 1.64 -0.26
N LYS A 200 -0.14 0.64 -1.00
CA LYS A 200 -1.47 0.72 -1.65
C LYS A 200 -2.61 0.85 -0.63
N THR A 201 -2.58 0.08 0.45
CA THR A 201 -3.57 0.19 1.53
C THR A 201 -3.54 1.57 2.17
N LEU A 202 -2.33 2.09 2.43
CA LEU A 202 -2.13 3.43 3.00
C LEU A 202 -2.65 4.52 2.05
N LEU A 203 -2.37 4.42 0.74
CA LEU A 203 -2.93 5.31 -0.29
C LEU A 203 -4.46 5.30 -0.28
N GLY A 204 -5.09 4.11 -0.29
CA GLY A 204 -6.54 3.99 -0.25
C GLY A 204 -7.14 4.66 0.98
N ASN A 205 -6.61 4.32 2.16
CA ASN A 205 -7.13 4.83 3.42
C ASN A 205 -6.95 6.35 3.58
N ILE A 206 -5.83 6.93 3.13
CA ILE A 206 -5.64 8.38 3.18
C ILE A 206 -6.61 9.10 2.22
N ARG A 207 -6.90 8.53 1.04
CA ARG A 207 -7.89 9.09 0.12
C ARG A 207 -9.28 9.11 0.75
N ASP A 208 -9.67 8.01 1.37
CA ASP A 208 -10.96 7.91 2.06
C ASP A 208 -11.03 8.88 3.23
N LEU A 209 -9.97 8.98 4.03
CA LEU A 209 -9.86 9.95 5.13
C LEU A 209 -9.93 11.40 4.63
N THR A 210 -9.30 11.71 3.49
CA THR A 210 -9.35 13.06 2.90
C THR A 210 -10.80 13.45 2.57
N LEU A 211 -11.58 12.50 2.03
CA LEU A 211 -13.01 12.71 1.77
C LEU A 211 -13.84 12.79 3.06
N GLN A 212 -13.58 11.91 4.02
CA GLN A 212 -14.27 11.89 5.33
C GLN A 212 -14.01 13.15 6.15
N ALA A 213 -12.81 13.73 6.04
CA ALA A 213 -12.45 14.98 6.70
C ALA A 213 -13.19 16.20 6.11
N GLY A 214 -13.94 16.02 5.02
CA GLY A 214 -14.64 17.10 4.34
C GLY A 214 -13.67 18.11 3.71
N ILE A 215 -12.47 17.67 3.33
CA ILE A 215 -11.52 18.52 2.62
C ILE A 215 -12.09 18.81 1.23
N ASP A 216 -12.28 20.09 0.95
CA ASP A 216 -12.68 20.53 -0.38
C ASP A 216 -11.55 20.25 -1.37
N TRP A 217 -11.80 19.32 -2.29
CA TRP A 217 -10.86 18.92 -3.31
C TRP A 217 -10.85 19.90 -4.50
N GLU A 218 -11.79 20.82 -4.61
CA GLU A 218 -11.78 21.86 -5.65
C GLU A 218 -10.74 22.94 -5.33
N SER A 219 -10.58 23.24 -4.04
CA SER A 219 -9.60 24.17 -3.51
C SER A 219 -8.14 23.68 -3.62
N SER A 220 -7.20 24.64 -3.69
CA SER A 220 -5.76 24.33 -3.60
C SER A 220 -5.38 23.91 -2.18
N TRP A 221 -4.35 23.05 -2.05
CA TRP A 221 -3.87 22.58 -0.75
C TRP A 221 -3.49 23.72 0.20
N ALA A 222 -2.86 24.78 -0.32
CA ALA A 222 -2.51 25.97 0.45
C ALA A 222 -3.73 26.63 1.10
N LYS A 223 -4.88 26.66 0.40
CA LYS A 223 -6.13 27.31 0.85
C LYS A 223 -6.92 26.50 1.87
N ILE A 224 -6.63 25.21 2.03
CA ILE A 224 -7.31 24.36 3.00
C ILE A 224 -6.89 24.74 4.43
N SER A 225 -7.88 24.92 5.32
CA SER A 225 -7.65 25.35 6.69
C SER A 225 -6.69 24.41 7.46
N ALA A 226 -5.81 24.98 8.27
CA ALA A 226 -4.86 24.23 9.08
C ALA A 226 -5.57 23.27 10.05
N GLY A 227 -6.72 23.68 10.61
CA GLY A 227 -7.51 22.83 11.50
C GLY A 227 -8.06 21.57 10.83
N THR A 228 -8.48 21.65 9.56
CA THR A 228 -8.92 20.47 8.80
C THR A 228 -7.75 19.54 8.48
N LYS A 229 -6.57 20.10 8.12
CA LYS A 229 -5.34 19.33 7.90
C LYS A 229 -4.91 18.58 9.15
N ALA A 230 -4.91 19.25 10.31
CA ALA A 230 -4.56 18.63 11.59
C ALA A 230 -5.45 17.42 11.92
N LYS A 231 -6.79 17.56 11.75
CA LYS A 231 -7.73 16.44 11.93
C LYS A 231 -7.43 15.25 11.01
N LEU A 232 -7.10 15.52 9.73
CA LEU A 232 -6.69 14.47 8.80
C LEU A 232 -5.45 13.73 9.31
N PHE A 233 -4.42 14.47 9.75
CA PHE A 233 -3.17 13.90 10.24
C PHE A 233 -3.36 13.09 11.53
N ASP A 234 -4.16 13.57 12.48
CA ASP A 234 -4.46 12.86 13.72
C ASP A 234 -5.14 11.51 13.46
N VAL A 235 -6.17 11.51 12.60
CA VAL A 235 -6.89 10.27 12.25
C VAL A 235 -6.01 9.33 11.42
N ALA A 236 -5.18 9.86 10.52
CA ALA A 236 -4.26 9.06 9.73
C ALA A 236 -3.22 8.35 10.61
N ARG A 237 -2.61 9.07 11.56
CA ARG A 237 -1.67 8.49 12.55
C ARG A 237 -2.33 7.43 13.43
N ALA A 238 -3.58 7.67 13.85
CA ALA A 238 -4.32 6.69 14.64
C ALA A 238 -4.62 5.40 13.87
N ARG A 239 -4.93 5.48 12.57
CA ARG A 239 -5.19 4.28 11.72
C ARG A 239 -3.91 3.58 11.26
N HIS A 240 -2.84 4.33 11.01
CA HIS A 240 -1.59 3.82 10.48
C HIS A 240 -0.41 4.33 11.31
N PRO A 241 0.02 3.56 12.33
CA PRO A 241 1.10 3.98 13.22
C PRO A 241 2.42 4.30 12.51
N ILE A 242 2.71 3.67 11.36
CA ILE A 242 3.88 3.99 10.52
C ILE A 242 3.94 5.46 10.10
N LEU A 243 2.79 6.14 10.00
CA LEU A 243 2.75 7.55 9.61
C LEU A 243 3.28 8.48 10.69
N ALA A 244 3.30 8.04 11.95
CA ALA A 244 3.80 8.83 13.07
C ALA A 244 5.35 9.00 13.05
N ASP A 245 6.05 8.17 12.27
CA ASP A 245 7.51 8.24 12.13
C ASP A 245 7.96 9.37 11.19
N TYR A 246 7.06 9.97 10.39
CA TYR A 246 7.43 11.02 9.43
C TYR A 246 7.31 12.41 10.05
N VAL A 247 8.38 13.20 9.92
CA VAL A 247 8.43 14.56 10.48
C VAL A 247 7.37 15.45 9.84
N ASN A 248 6.58 16.15 10.66
CA ASN A 248 5.50 17.04 10.22
C ASN A 248 4.46 16.37 9.30
N ASP A 249 4.28 15.04 9.42
CA ASP A 249 3.30 14.29 8.63
C ASP A 249 3.48 14.43 7.10
N TRP A 250 4.71 14.69 6.63
CA TRP A 250 4.97 15.02 5.23
C TRP A 250 4.47 13.93 4.27
N ALA A 251 4.56 12.66 4.66
CA ALA A 251 4.09 11.54 3.85
C ALA A 251 2.57 11.59 3.64
N THR A 252 1.81 11.86 4.71
CA THR A 252 0.35 11.99 4.66
C THR A 252 -0.05 13.19 3.82
N GLU A 253 0.65 14.31 3.99
CA GLU A 253 0.43 15.54 3.24
C GLU A 253 0.64 15.33 1.73
N GLU A 254 1.78 14.76 1.32
CA GLU A 254 2.09 14.55 -0.11
C GLU A 254 1.11 13.59 -0.79
N ILE A 255 0.68 12.53 -0.09
CA ILE A 255 -0.34 11.62 -0.61
C ILE A 255 -1.69 12.33 -0.80
N ALA A 256 -2.10 13.14 0.17
CA ALA A 256 -3.35 13.90 0.09
C ALA A 256 -3.31 14.95 -1.04
N LYS A 257 -2.19 15.68 -1.17
CA LYS A 257 -1.94 16.61 -2.29
C LYS A 257 -2.06 15.90 -3.64
N GLN A 258 -1.39 14.76 -3.79
CA GLN A 258 -1.42 13.98 -5.03
C GLN A 258 -2.86 13.55 -5.37
N PHE A 259 -3.63 13.09 -4.38
CA PHE A 259 -5.03 12.73 -4.57
C PHE A 259 -5.90 13.90 -5.04
N ILE A 260 -5.83 15.05 -4.34
CA ILE A 260 -6.61 16.25 -4.68
C ILE A 260 -6.24 16.75 -6.08
N LYS A 261 -4.95 16.80 -6.41
CA LYS A 261 -4.48 17.17 -7.76
C LYS A 261 -5.06 16.25 -8.84
N ASN A 262 -5.01 14.93 -8.64
CA ASN A 262 -5.55 13.97 -9.59
C ASN A 262 -7.07 14.08 -9.74
N ARG A 263 -7.78 14.26 -8.63
CA ARG A 263 -9.24 14.43 -8.64
C ARG A 263 -9.66 15.69 -9.38
N ARG A 264 -8.99 16.83 -9.14
CA ARG A 264 -9.22 18.07 -9.91
C ARG A 264 -8.96 17.88 -11.39
N ARG A 265 -7.81 17.28 -11.76
CA ARG A 265 -7.48 16.97 -13.16
C ARG A 265 -8.57 16.15 -13.83
N GLU A 266 -9.11 15.14 -13.14
CA GLU A 266 -10.18 14.32 -13.66
C GLU A 266 -11.51 15.10 -13.79
N SER A 267 -11.87 15.92 -12.81
CA SER A 267 -13.07 16.77 -12.84
C SER A 267 -13.01 17.79 -13.99
N TYR A 268 -11.85 18.39 -14.26
CA TYR A 268 -11.66 19.25 -15.44
C TYR A 268 -11.82 18.48 -16.75
N ARG A 269 -11.27 17.27 -16.84
CA ARG A 269 -11.42 16.41 -18.03
C ARG A 269 -12.89 16.03 -18.27
N LYS A 270 -13.66 15.82 -17.21
CA LYS A 270 -15.10 15.53 -17.25
C LYS A 270 -15.97 16.77 -17.47
N GLY A 271 -15.40 17.98 -17.38
CA GLY A 271 -16.15 19.23 -17.47
C GLY A 271 -17.06 19.51 -16.28
N LEU A 272 -16.81 18.86 -15.13
CA LEU A 272 -17.56 19.08 -13.90
C LEU A 272 -17.14 20.36 -13.18
N LEU A 273 -15.87 20.74 -13.33
CA LEU A 273 -15.29 21.94 -12.76
C LEU A 273 -14.92 22.90 -13.90
N ASP A 274 -15.22 24.19 -13.72
CA ASP A 274 -14.84 25.19 -14.71
C ASP A 274 -13.34 25.43 -14.68
N VAL A 275 -12.72 25.44 -15.86
CA VAL A 275 -11.27 25.62 -15.96
C VAL A 275 -11.00 27.10 -15.70
N PRO A 276 -10.15 27.46 -14.72
CA PRO A 276 -9.85 28.86 -14.44
C PRO A 276 -9.45 29.61 -15.72
N GLU A 277 -9.91 30.84 -15.88
CA GLU A 277 -9.73 31.63 -17.11
C GLU A 277 -8.25 31.74 -17.51
N LYS A 278 -7.35 31.81 -16.52
CA LYS A 278 -5.90 31.75 -16.69
C LYS A 278 -5.47 30.59 -17.59
N TYR A 279 -6.13 29.44 -17.55
CA TYR A 279 -5.79 28.25 -18.34
C TYR A 279 -6.70 28.01 -19.55
N ALA A 280 -7.63 28.91 -19.87
CA ALA A 280 -8.52 28.77 -21.02
C ALA A 280 -7.74 28.65 -22.35
N TYR A 281 -6.59 29.32 -22.46
CA TYR A 281 -5.71 29.24 -23.63
C TYR A 281 -5.15 27.82 -23.85
N LEU A 282 -4.92 27.04 -22.78
CA LEU A 282 -4.44 25.66 -22.89
C LEU A 282 -5.52 24.76 -23.49
N LYS A 283 -6.79 24.98 -23.12
CA LYS A 283 -7.93 24.27 -23.70
C LYS A 283 -8.04 24.59 -25.20
N ALA A 284 -7.96 25.86 -25.58
CA ALA A 284 -7.94 26.27 -26.98
C ALA A 284 -6.76 25.67 -27.77
N ASN A 285 -5.57 25.61 -27.17
CA ASN A 285 -4.39 25.00 -27.80
C ASN A 285 -4.49 23.48 -27.92
N SER A 286 -5.07 22.81 -26.91
CA SER A 286 -5.32 21.37 -26.95
C SER A 286 -6.34 21.01 -28.03
N ALA A 287 -7.40 21.82 -28.21
CA ALA A 287 -8.40 21.64 -29.26
C ALA A 287 -7.81 21.84 -30.68
N LYS A 288 -6.79 22.71 -30.82
CA LYS A 288 -6.06 22.90 -32.07
C LYS A 288 -5.06 21.78 -32.37
N ARG A 289 -4.62 21.03 -31.36
CA ARG A 289 -3.69 19.90 -31.54
C ARG A 289 -4.46 18.68 -32.01
N ASP A 290 -4.09 18.13 -33.17
CA ASP A 290 -4.59 16.82 -33.61
C ASP A 290 -3.92 15.71 -32.77
N PRO A 291 -4.65 15.02 -31.88
CA PRO A 291 -4.08 13.93 -31.08
C PRO A 291 -3.63 12.77 -31.96
N SER A 292 -4.22 12.61 -33.16
CA SER A 292 -3.83 11.58 -34.12
C SER A 292 -2.45 11.87 -34.74
N GLY A 293 -2.07 13.15 -34.87
CA GLY A 293 -0.82 13.56 -35.49
C GLY A 293 0.42 13.08 -34.73
N SER A 294 0.39 13.14 -33.39
CA SER A 294 1.50 12.68 -32.56
C SER A 294 1.65 11.15 -32.61
N ARG A 295 0.55 10.41 -32.44
CA ARG A 295 0.56 8.94 -32.50
C ARG A 295 0.93 8.45 -33.90
N LYS A 296 0.42 9.08 -34.97
CA LYS A 296 0.82 8.79 -36.35
C LYS A 296 2.30 9.04 -36.60
N ARG A 297 2.87 10.13 -36.06
CA ARG A 297 4.32 10.38 -36.13
C ARG A 297 5.12 9.32 -35.39
N ARG A 298 4.75 8.96 -34.14
CA ARG A 298 5.40 7.88 -33.39
C ARG A 298 5.36 6.56 -34.15
N ILE A 299 4.19 6.16 -34.65
CA ILE A 299 4.01 4.93 -35.44
C ILE A 299 4.86 5.01 -36.70
N ALA A 300 4.81 6.10 -37.47
CA ALA A 300 5.62 6.27 -38.68
C ALA A 300 7.12 6.20 -38.38
N THR A 301 7.60 6.80 -37.29
CA THR A 301 9.02 6.69 -36.89
C THR A 301 9.39 5.28 -36.39
N ALA A 302 8.45 4.56 -35.78
CA ALA A 302 8.67 3.19 -35.30
C ALA A 302 8.61 2.16 -36.43
N THR A 303 7.78 2.40 -37.46
CA THR A 303 7.62 1.50 -38.61
C THR A 303 8.63 1.75 -39.72
N VAL A 304 9.36 2.87 -39.74
CA VAL A 304 10.53 3.03 -40.62
C VAL A 304 11.55 1.95 -40.22
N PRO A 305 11.76 0.93 -41.06
CA PRO A 305 12.60 -0.20 -40.70
C PRO A 305 14.03 0.31 -40.52
N LYS A 306 14.63 0.08 -39.34
CA LYS A 306 16.06 0.31 -39.02
C LYS A 306 17.05 -0.49 -39.91
N LYS A 307 16.60 -1.03 -41.05
CA LYS A 307 17.40 -1.85 -41.98
C LYS A 307 18.48 -1.08 -42.74
N ALA A 308 18.49 0.26 -42.74
CA ALA A 308 19.50 1.05 -43.47
C ALA A 308 20.65 1.61 -42.58
N ALA A 309 20.54 1.57 -41.25
CA ALA A 309 21.58 2.10 -40.35
C ALA A 309 22.64 1.06 -39.93
N ALA A 310 22.49 -0.21 -40.33
CA ALA A 310 23.54 -1.22 -40.27
C ALA A 310 24.48 -1.11 -41.49
N GLY A 311 24.98 0.10 -41.75
CA GLY A 311 26.13 0.26 -42.66
C GLY A 311 27.37 -0.42 -42.07
N PRO A 312 28.32 -0.88 -42.91
CA PRO A 312 29.46 -1.69 -42.51
C PRO A 312 30.51 -0.88 -41.72
N ARG A 313 30.25 -0.59 -40.44
CA ARG A 313 31.22 0.03 -39.53
C ARG A 313 32.29 -0.94 -39.00
N LYS A 314 32.31 -2.19 -39.45
CA LYS A 314 33.30 -3.20 -39.01
C LYS A 314 34.66 -3.16 -39.72
N ALA A 315 34.90 -2.25 -40.67
CA ALA A 315 36.16 -2.28 -41.44
C ALA A 315 37.26 -1.27 -41.00
N LYS A 316 37.00 -0.30 -40.11
CA LYS A 316 37.99 0.76 -39.80
C LYS A 316 38.62 0.76 -38.39
N VAL A 317 38.22 -0.13 -37.48
CA VAL A 317 38.81 -0.18 -36.12
C VAL A 317 40.00 -1.15 -36.01
N ALA A 318 40.27 -1.97 -37.04
CA ALA A 318 41.42 -2.89 -37.04
C ALA A 318 42.76 -2.25 -37.46
N ALA A 319 42.78 -1.02 -37.97
CA ALA A 319 44.00 -0.37 -38.45
C ALA A 319 44.60 0.67 -37.47
N ALA A 320 43.85 1.13 -36.47
CA ALA A 320 44.30 2.20 -35.56
C ALA A 320 44.92 1.67 -34.23
N SER A 321 44.89 0.36 -33.98
CA SER A 321 45.43 -0.24 -32.75
C SER A 321 46.84 -0.86 -32.93
N ARG A 322 47.52 -0.63 -34.06
CA ARG A 322 48.87 -1.17 -34.33
C ARG A 322 50.02 -0.15 -34.29
N SER A 323 49.78 1.15 -34.05
CA SER A 323 50.84 2.16 -34.04
C SER A 323 51.25 2.71 -32.66
N VAL A 324 50.69 2.21 -31.55
CA VAL A 324 50.98 2.71 -30.19
C VAL A 324 51.78 1.71 -29.36
N GLN A 325 52.82 1.08 -29.94
CA GLN A 325 53.67 0.12 -29.21
C GLN A 325 55.19 0.31 -29.40
N VAL A 326 55.68 1.47 -29.88
CA VAL A 326 57.11 1.68 -30.15
C VAL A 326 57.78 2.80 -29.34
N HIS A 327 57.09 3.57 -28.49
CA HIS A 327 57.74 4.67 -27.74
C HIS A 327 57.43 4.70 -26.25
N GLN A 328 57.84 3.66 -25.51
CA GLN A 328 58.11 3.77 -24.06
C GLN A 328 59.27 2.86 -23.64
N LYS A 329 60.50 3.26 -24.00
CA LYS A 329 61.73 2.82 -23.33
C LYS A 329 62.48 4.09 -22.91
N ALA A 330 62.88 4.12 -21.63
CA ALA A 330 63.60 5.17 -20.91
C ALA A 330 62.73 6.24 -20.22
N LYS A 331 62.37 5.98 -18.95
CA LYS A 331 63.02 6.69 -17.83
C LYS A 331 62.68 5.99 -16.50
N ASN A 332 63.75 5.54 -15.85
CA ASN A 332 63.83 5.07 -14.48
C ASN A 332 63.46 6.20 -13.50
N GLY A 333 62.90 5.86 -12.34
CA GLY A 333 62.93 6.73 -11.16
C GLY A 333 61.87 6.47 -10.10
N SER A 334 62.17 5.54 -9.18
CA SER A 334 61.78 5.55 -7.75
C SER A 334 60.33 5.19 -7.30
N LYS A 335 60.28 3.99 -6.69
CA LYS A 335 59.45 3.44 -5.58
C LYS A 335 59.15 4.42 -4.40
N PRO A 336 58.34 4.04 -3.36
CA PRO A 336 57.36 2.94 -3.23
C PRO A 336 56.02 3.25 -2.47
N LYS A 337 55.07 2.32 -2.63
CA LYS A 337 54.11 1.73 -1.65
C LYS A 337 53.06 2.61 -0.91
N ALA A 338 51.78 2.40 -1.27
CA ALA A 338 50.74 1.89 -0.34
C ALA A 338 49.50 1.31 -1.06
N LYS A 339 49.40 -0.04 -1.04
CA LYS A 339 48.22 -0.91 -0.81
C LYS A 339 46.83 -0.27 -0.95
N ALA A 340 46.02 -0.65 -1.95
CA ALA A 340 45.10 -1.82 -1.99
C ALA A 340 43.75 -1.56 -1.28
N GLY A 341 42.56 -1.70 -1.88
CA GLY A 341 42.21 -2.25 -3.19
C GLY A 341 40.83 -1.79 -3.66
N SER A 342 40.69 -1.66 -4.98
CA SER A 342 39.44 -1.31 -5.68
C SER A 342 39.14 -2.43 -6.67
N SER A 343 38.23 -3.34 -6.30
CA SER A 343 37.66 -4.36 -7.19
C SER A 343 36.58 -3.72 -8.07
N LYS A 344 37.00 -3.21 -9.23
CA LYS A 344 36.10 -2.70 -10.28
C LYS A 344 35.49 -3.87 -11.04
N ALA A 345 34.37 -4.39 -10.55
CA ALA A 345 33.54 -5.35 -11.25
C ALA A 345 32.91 -4.70 -12.49
N LYS A 346 33.29 -5.18 -13.68
CA LYS A 346 32.63 -4.86 -14.95
C LYS A 346 31.25 -5.53 -14.99
N GLY A 347 30.25 -4.84 -14.45
CA GLY A 347 28.84 -5.17 -14.63
C GLY A 347 28.41 -4.88 -16.06
N LYS A 348 28.11 -5.95 -16.81
CA LYS A 348 27.48 -5.94 -18.12
C LYS A 348 26.07 -5.34 -17.98
N LYS A 349 25.92 -4.06 -18.33
CA LYS A 349 24.60 -3.40 -18.46
C LYS A 349 23.82 -4.09 -19.58
N THR A 350 22.93 -5.00 -19.21
CA THR A 350 21.80 -5.40 -20.03
C THR A 350 20.79 -4.27 -19.99
N ALA A 351 20.67 -3.52 -21.09
CA ALA A 351 19.53 -2.65 -21.31
C ALA A 351 18.30 -3.55 -21.46
N MET A 352 17.55 -3.70 -20.37
CA MET A 352 16.14 -4.06 -20.47
C MET A 352 15.40 -2.75 -20.70
N ASP A 353 14.96 -2.55 -21.94
CA ASP A 353 13.84 -1.65 -22.26
C ASP A 353 12.67 -2.07 -21.37
N SER A 354 12.48 -1.34 -20.27
CA SER A 354 11.28 -1.42 -19.47
C SER A 354 10.30 -0.43 -20.07
N ASP A 355 9.37 -0.95 -20.85
CA ASP A 355 8.17 -0.26 -21.32
C ASP A 355 7.37 0.22 -20.11
N ASN A 356 7.70 1.41 -19.60
CA ASN A 356 6.93 2.12 -18.59
C ASN A 356 6.67 3.54 -19.12
N ASP A 357 6.04 3.63 -20.29
CA ASP A 357 5.53 4.85 -20.91
C ASP A 357 4.19 5.24 -20.26
N ASP A 358 4.21 5.53 -18.96
CA ASP A 358 3.30 6.55 -18.41
C ASP A 358 4.00 7.89 -18.61
N ASP A 359 3.85 8.46 -19.81
CA ASP A 359 4.25 9.83 -20.14
C ASP A 359 3.48 10.80 -19.22
N ASP A 360 4.03 10.98 -18.03
CA ASP A 360 3.77 12.07 -17.12
C ASP A 360 4.14 13.36 -17.84
N ALA A 361 3.14 13.95 -18.50
CA ALA A 361 3.13 15.36 -18.82
C ALA A 361 3.12 16.14 -17.50
N SER A 362 4.28 16.17 -16.84
CA SER A 362 4.60 17.04 -15.73
C SER A 362 4.58 18.47 -16.26
N MET A 363 3.38 19.05 -16.30
CA MET A 363 3.22 20.48 -16.43
C MET A 363 3.90 21.07 -15.20
N HIS A 364 5.06 21.66 -15.46
CA HIS A 364 5.82 22.44 -14.51
C HIS A 364 4.95 23.68 -14.20
N ASP A 365 4.15 23.57 -13.15
CA ASP A 365 3.48 24.69 -12.50
C ASP A 365 4.57 25.39 -11.70
N SER A 366 5.29 26.30 -12.34
CA SER A 366 6.03 27.35 -11.65
C SER A 366 4.98 28.27 -11.05
N GLU A 367 4.51 27.92 -9.85
CA GLU A 367 3.89 28.88 -8.96
C GLU A 367 4.98 29.92 -8.66
N ASP A 368 4.94 31.03 -9.39
CA ASP A 368 5.56 32.29 -8.98
C ASP A 368 4.95 32.61 -7.60
N GLU A 369 5.74 32.41 -6.56
CA GLU A 369 5.48 32.96 -5.24
C GLU A 369 5.67 34.48 -5.38
N GLU A 370 4.59 35.19 -5.73
CA GLU A 370 4.52 36.63 -5.47
C GLU A 370 4.53 36.79 -3.94
N GLU A 371 5.71 37.13 -3.41
CA GLU A 371 5.89 37.72 -2.08
C GLU A 371 5.00 38.98 -2.03
N GLU A 372 3.80 38.84 -1.45
CA GLU A 372 3.05 39.99 -0.95
C GLU A 372 3.79 40.49 0.30
N ASP A 373 4.65 41.48 0.10
CA ASP A 373 5.14 42.38 1.14
C ASP A 373 3.94 43.13 1.73
N ASP A 374 3.41 42.65 2.86
CA ASP A 374 2.45 43.38 3.69
C ASP A 374 3.21 44.33 4.64
N ASP A 375 3.06 45.64 4.38
CA ASP A 375 3.39 46.79 5.26
C ASP A 375 2.49 46.88 6.50
#